data_AF-A0A844AUZ3-F1
#
_entry.id   AF-A0A844AUZ3-F1
#
_cell.length_a   1.000
_cell.length_b   1.000
_cell.length_c   1.000
_cell.angle_alpha   90.00
_cell.angle_beta   90.00
_cell.angle_gamma   90.00
#
_symmetry.space_group_name_H-M   'P 1'
#
loop_
_entity.id
_entity.type
_entity.pdbx_description
1 polymer ?
#
loop_
_entity_poly.entity_id
_entity_poly.type
_entity_poly.pdbx_seq_one_letter_code
_entity_poly.pdbx_strand_id
1 'polypeptide(L)'
;MFDFAIDGDHGLVPSNEFNGDDQIFALYDLNGDGDFLDTGETVSFLSFSDQGEYPRRPRSVAFYNSPAAVPLPATGVLLFGALAGLGARRRRRSK
;
A
#
# COMPACT_ATOMS: atom_id res chain seq x y z
N MET A 1 -16.81 1.53 20.71
CA MET A 1 -16.16 0.43 19.96
C MET A 1 -14.91 1.05 19.36
N PHE A 2 -13.74 0.66 19.83
CA PHE A 2 -12.49 0.94 19.15
C PHE A 2 -12.20 -0.23 18.21
N ASP A 3 -11.48 0.02 17.13
CA ASP A 3 -11.08 -1.00 16.16
C ASP A 3 -9.56 -1.04 16.13
N PHE A 4 -9.00 -2.15 15.66
CA PHE A 4 -7.58 -2.32 15.52
C PHE A 4 -7.30 -3.25 14.35
N ALA A 5 -6.35 -2.86 13.50
CA ALA A 5 -5.89 -3.68 12.39
C ALA A 5 -4.42 -4.04 12.60
N ILE A 6 -4.08 -5.31 12.40
CA ILE A 6 -2.70 -5.82 12.33
C ILE A 6 -2.49 -6.48 10.97
N ASP A 7 -1.34 -6.25 10.37
CA ASP A 7 -0.79 -7.02 9.26
C ASP A 7 0.71 -7.28 9.51
N GLY A 8 1.02 -8.45 10.06
CA GLY A 8 2.38 -8.81 10.48
C GLY A 8 2.95 -7.78 11.47
N ASP A 9 4.08 -7.19 11.09
CA ASP A 9 4.85 -6.22 11.90
C ASP A 9 4.27 -4.79 11.81
N HIS A 10 3.04 -4.63 11.30
CA HIS A 10 2.38 -3.35 11.12
C HIS A 10 1.00 -3.33 11.78
N GLY A 11 0.63 -2.20 12.36
CA GLY A 11 -0.70 -2.00 12.93
C GLY A 11 -1.25 -0.60 12.73
N LEU A 12 -2.57 -0.47 12.88
CA LEU A 12 -3.28 0.82 12.88
C LEU A 12 -4.26 0.87 14.04
N VAL A 13 -4.18 1.91 14.86
CA VAL A 13 -5.09 2.16 15.99
C VAL A 13 -5.70 3.56 15.87
N PRO A 14 -7.03 3.70 15.79
CA PRO A 14 -7.69 4.99 15.90
C PRO A 14 -7.75 5.44 17.36
N SER A 15 -7.57 6.74 17.62
CA SER A 15 -7.88 7.32 18.93
C SER A 15 -9.40 7.26 19.16
N ASN A 16 -9.78 7.07 20.42
CA ASN A 16 -11.18 7.02 20.84
C ASN A 16 -11.49 8.11 21.88
N GLU A 17 -10.66 9.15 21.92
CA GLU A 17 -10.83 10.28 22.83
C GLU A 17 -11.85 11.28 22.26
N PHE A 18 -12.60 11.93 23.15
CA PHE A 18 -13.55 13.01 22.78
C PHE A 18 -12.88 14.38 23.01
N ASN A 19 -11.67 14.55 22.50
CA ASN A 19 -10.94 15.82 22.42
C ASN A 19 -10.68 16.12 20.94
N GLY A 20 -10.18 17.32 20.63
CA GLY A 20 -9.87 17.72 19.24
C GLY A 20 -8.74 16.95 18.58
N ASP A 21 -8.28 15.86 19.20
CA ASP A 21 -7.12 15.05 18.83
C ASP A 21 -7.59 13.70 18.27
N ASP A 22 -8.58 13.75 17.37
CA ASP A 22 -8.95 12.61 16.54
C ASP A 22 -7.72 12.20 15.71
N GLN A 23 -7.20 11.00 15.94
CA GLN A 23 -5.92 10.54 15.39
C GLN A 23 -6.00 9.07 14.97
N ILE A 24 -5.09 8.70 14.07
CA ILE A 24 -4.78 7.31 13.74
C ILE A 24 -3.29 7.14 14.00
N PHE A 25 -2.95 6.20 14.87
CA PHE A 25 -1.58 5.78 15.12
C PHE A 25 -1.21 4.64 14.17
N ALA A 26 -0.01 4.72 13.59
CA ALA A 26 0.62 3.59 12.93
C ALA A 26 1.61 2.94 13.89
N LEU A 27 1.57 1.61 13.91
CA LEU A 27 2.41 0.75 14.72
C LEU A 27 3.36 -0.02 13.79
N TYR A 28 4.64 -0.11 14.17
CA TYR A 28 5.68 -0.82 13.44
C TYR A 28 6.54 -1.60 14.44
N ASP A 29 6.58 -2.93 14.34
CA ASP A 29 7.53 -3.74 15.11
C ASP A 29 8.88 -3.67 14.36
N LEU A 30 9.71 -2.71 14.76
CA LEU A 30 10.95 -2.39 14.05
C LEU A 30 12.10 -3.30 14.46
N ASN A 31 12.02 -3.86 15.67
CA ASN A 31 13.09 -4.68 16.24
C ASN A 31 12.79 -6.20 16.16
N GLY A 32 11.56 -6.57 15.81
CA GLY A 32 11.08 -7.94 15.62
C GLY A 32 10.84 -8.70 16.94
N ASP A 33 10.58 -8.01 18.04
CA ASP A 33 10.38 -8.62 19.35
C ASP A 33 8.91 -8.93 19.68
N GLY A 34 7.99 -8.56 18.79
CA GLY A 34 6.58 -8.90 18.87
C GLY A 34 5.72 -7.89 19.62
N ASP A 35 6.26 -6.72 19.96
CA ASP A 35 5.45 -5.57 20.39
C ASP A 35 5.67 -4.31 19.52
N PHE A 36 5.10 -3.18 19.95
CA PHE A 36 5.08 -1.92 19.20
C PHE A 36 5.43 -0.72 20.12
N LEU A 37 6.09 -0.99 21.24
CA LEU A 37 6.25 -0.07 22.37
C LEU A 37 7.65 0.55 22.43
N ASP A 38 8.55 0.20 21.51
CA ASP A 38 9.86 0.82 21.45
C ASP A 38 9.84 2.22 20.81
N THR A 39 10.97 2.90 20.97
CA THR A 39 11.14 4.26 20.45
C THR A 39 11.01 4.27 18.93
N GLY A 40 9.97 4.93 18.44
CA GLY A 40 9.70 5.08 17.00
C GLY A 40 8.75 4.04 16.42
N GLU A 41 8.29 3.08 17.21
CA GLU A 41 7.37 2.03 16.77
C GLU A 41 5.92 2.51 16.73
N THR A 42 5.53 3.40 17.64
CA THR A 42 4.24 4.07 17.60
C THR A 42 4.39 5.50 17.10
N VAL A 43 3.76 5.83 15.98
CA VAL A 43 3.80 7.17 15.38
C VAL A 43 2.40 7.67 15.04
N SER A 44 2.17 8.98 15.14
CA SER A 44 0.94 9.58 14.63
C SER A 44 0.98 9.56 13.10
N PHE A 45 0.07 8.81 12.48
CA PHE A 45 -0.02 8.68 11.03
C PHE A 45 -0.93 9.75 10.42
N LEU A 46 -2.06 10.02 11.08
CA LEU A 46 -3.01 11.03 10.66
C LEU A 46 -3.62 11.69 11.89
N SER A 47 -3.73 13.01 11.91
CA SER A 47 -4.32 13.75 13.02
C SER A 47 -5.25 14.85 12.54
N PHE A 48 -6.34 15.09 13.28
CA PHE A 48 -7.27 16.17 12.98
C PHE A 48 -6.63 17.53 13.22
N SER A 49 -5.80 17.65 14.26
CA SER A 49 -5.07 18.88 14.57
C SER A 49 -4.17 19.33 13.42
N ASP A 50 -3.54 18.40 12.70
CA ASP A 50 -2.62 18.74 11.61
C ASP A 50 -3.35 18.96 10.28
N GLN A 51 -4.48 18.29 10.06
CA GLN A 51 -5.18 18.29 8.76
C GLN A 51 -6.45 19.15 8.73
N GLY A 52 -7.01 19.51 9.88
CA GLY A 52 -8.20 20.38 10.05
C GLY A 52 -9.54 19.80 9.58
N GLU A 53 -9.52 18.75 8.75
CA GLU A 53 -10.74 18.17 8.16
C GLU A 53 -10.92 16.68 8.51
N TYR A 54 -9.84 15.90 8.48
CA TYR A 54 -9.82 14.45 8.72
C TYR A 54 -8.62 14.03 9.58
N PRO A 55 -8.70 12.96 10.37
CA PRO A 55 -9.86 12.09 10.59
C PRO A 55 -10.85 12.75 11.56
N ARG A 56 -12.15 12.42 11.44
CA ARG A 56 -13.17 12.84 12.42
C ARG A 56 -13.82 11.62 13.01
N ARG A 57 -13.62 11.40 14.31
CA ARG A 57 -14.10 10.25 15.06
C ARG A 57 -13.84 8.93 14.31
N PRO A 58 -12.58 8.62 13.96
CA PRO A 58 -12.26 7.37 13.29
C PRO A 58 -12.75 6.20 14.16
N ARG A 59 -13.60 5.33 13.60
CA ARG A 59 -14.21 4.21 14.34
C ARG A 59 -13.70 2.84 13.91
N SER A 60 -13.23 2.73 12.68
CA SER A 60 -12.77 1.49 12.09
C SER A 60 -11.58 1.75 11.17
N VAL A 61 -10.64 0.82 11.16
CA VAL A 61 -9.43 0.85 10.35
C VAL A 61 -9.18 -0.54 9.78
N ALA A 62 -8.68 -0.60 8.55
CA ALA A 62 -8.35 -1.85 7.89
C ALA A 62 -7.24 -1.61 6.87
N PHE A 63 -6.41 -2.63 6.66
CA PHE A 63 -5.46 -2.64 5.56
C PHE A 63 -6.17 -3.01 4.25
N TYR A 64 -5.89 -2.27 3.19
CA TYR A 64 -6.41 -2.54 1.85
C TYR A 64 -5.27 -2.95 0.93
N ASN A 65 -5.28 -4.18 0.43
CA ASN A 65 -4.35 -4.62 -0.59
C ASN A 65 -4.95 -4.34 -1.98
N SER A 66 -4.34 -3.42 -2.72
CA SER A 66 -4.66 -3.18 -4.13
C SER A 66 -3.56 -3.79 -5.00
N PRO A 67 -3.78 -4.96 -5.63
CA PRO A 67 -2.78 -5.52 -6.53
C PRO A 67 -2.58 -4.56 -7.69
N ALA A 68 -1.32 -4.18 -7.95
CA ALA A 68 -0.98 -3.37 -9.10
C ALA A 68 -1.48 -4.06 -10.38
N ALA A 69 -2.03 -3.29 -11.32
CA ALA A 69 -2.38 -3.82 -12.63
C ALA A 69 -1.10 -4.31 -13.31
N VAL A 70 -0.88 -5.62 -13.31
CA VAL A 70 0.26 -6.21 -14.02
C VAL A 70 -0.05 -6.11 -15.51
N PRO A 71 0.70 -5.32 -16.31
CA PRO A 71 0.49 -5.31 -17.74
C PRO A 71 0.74 -6.74 -18.25
N LEU A 72 -0.26 -7.32 -18.90
CA LEU A 72 -0.11 -8.63 -19.53
C LEU A 72 1.08 -8.56 -20.50
N PRO A 73 2.05 -9.48 -20.44
CA PRO A 73 3.06 -9.55 -21.50
C PRO A 73 2.34 -9.71 -22.83
N ALA A 74 2.90 -9.12 -23.90
CA ALA A 74 2.33 -9.23 -25.24
C ALA A 74 1.94 -10.68 -25.49
N THR A 75 0.65 -10.94 -25.73
CA THR A 75 0.16 -12.29 -25.97
C THR A 75 0.99 -12.94 -27.07
N GLY A 76 1.18 -14.26 -27.02
CA GLY A 76 2.05 -14.97 -27.97
C GLY A 76 1.77 -14.59 -29.43
N VAL A 77 0.52 -14.29 -29.78
CA VAL A 77 0.10 -13.80 -31.11
C VAL A 77 0.85 -12.54 -31.55
N LEU A 78 0.96 -11.53 -30.68
CA LEU A 78 1.67 -10.29 -31.00
C LEU A 78 3.18 -10.50 -31.09
N LEU A 79 3.74 -11.33 -30.22
CA LEU A 79 5.17 -11.66 -30.22
C LEU A 79 5.57 -12.44 -31.49
N PHE A 80 4.81 -13.47 -31.85
CA PHE A 80 5.04 -14.26 -33.06
C PHE A 80 4.84 -13.42 -34.32
N GLY A 81 3.83 -12.55 -34.35
CA GLY A 81 3.62 -11.60 -35.44
C GLY A 81 4.80 -10.63 -35.62
N ALA A 82 5.30 -10.05 -34.53
CA ALA A 82 6.45 -9.15 -34.56
C ALA A 82 7.73 -9.86 -35.02
N LEU A 83 8.00 -11.08 -34.54
CA LEU A 83 9.15 -11.89 -34.94
C LEU A 83 9.06 -12.31 -36.43
N ALA A 84 7.87 -12.72 -36.89
CA ALA A 84 7.64 -13.07 -38.29
C ALA A 84 7.86 -11.86 -39.21
N GLY A 85 7.31 -10.69 -38.83
CA GLY A 85 7.51 -9.44 -39.55
C GLY A 85 8.97 -9.00 -39.61
N LEU A 86 9.70 -9.12 -38.49
CA LEU A 86 11.13 -8.79 -38.40
C LEU A 86 11.97 -9.74 -39.28
N GLY A 87 11.67 -11.04 -39.27
CA GLY A 87 12.31 -12.04 -40.13
C GLY A 87 12.09 -11.76 -41.61
N ALA A 88 10.86 -11.42 -42.01
CA ALA A 88 10.53 -11.07 -43.39
C ALA A 88 11.26 -9.79 -43.85
N ARG A 89 11.36 -8.78 -42.99
CA ARG A 89 12.06 -7.52 -43.28
C ARG A 89 13.57 -7.72 -43.44
N ARG A 90 14.19 -8.58 -42.62
CA ARG A 90 15.61 -8.91 -42.70
C ARG A 90 15.96 -9.64 -44.00
N ARG A 91 15.10 -10.59 -44.43
CA ARG A 91 15.26 -11.29 -45.72
C ARG A 91 15.21 -10.35 -46.93
N ARG A 92 14.32 -9.35 -46.91
CA ARG A 92 14.20 -8.37 -48.01
C ARG A 92 15.40 -7.43 -48.14
N ARG A 93 16.18 -7.20 -47.07
CA ARG A 93 17.38 -6.34 -47.09
C ARG A 93 18.67 -7.08 -47.45
N SER A 94 18.63 -8.42 -47.51
CA SER A 94 19.80 -9.26 -47.81
C SER A 94 19.83 -9.74 -49.27
N LYS A 95 18.88 -9.28 -50.09
CA LYS A 95 18.83 -9.44 -51.54
C LYS A 95 19.03 -8.08 -52.18
#